data_AF-A0A5K7SDY6-F1
#
_entry.id   AF-A0A5K7SDY6-F1
#
_cell.length_a   1.000
_cell.length_b   1.000
_cell.length_c   1.000
_cell.angle_alpha   90.00
_cell.angle_beta   90.00
_cell.angle_gamma   90.00
#
_symmetry.space_group_name_H-M   'P 1'
#
loop_
_entity.id
_entity.type
_entity.pdbx_description
1 polymer ?
#
loop_
_entity_poly.entity_id
_entity_poly.type
_entity_poly.pdbx_seq_one_letter_code
_entity_poly.pdbx_strand_id
1 'polypeptide(L)'
;MQMALAVSLGGVAGVSLLKSTSKDLVWQIDPFKCVQCGRCADECVMTPSAVKCVHAYDLCGYCDLCGGYLKPDANARTTAAENQLCPTAAIKRQYIEEPYFEYVIDESLCIGCAKCVAGCTSFGNGSLHLQVRHDQCKNCNDCSIARVCPADAFQRVPADTPYMIKGGFTKGGTNKDNLKKG
;
A
#
# COMPACT_ATOMS: atom_id res chain seq x y z
N MET A 1 -52.50 -46.68 -25.40
CA MET A 1 -51.50 -46.82 -24.33
C MET A 1 -50.52 -45.67 -24.46
N GLN A 2 -50.35 -44.90 -23.39
CA GLN A 2 -49.58 -43.66 -23.33
C GLN A 2 -48.07 -43.90 -23.33
N MET A 3 -47.33 -42.83 -23.65
CA MET A 3 -45.94 -42.52 -23.26
C MET A 3 -44.80 -43.01 -24.14
N ALA A 4 -44.11 -42.07 -24.82
CA ALA A 4 -42.72 -41.72 -24.53
C ALA A 4 -42.21 -40.64 -25.51
N LEU A 5 -42.43 -39.37 -25.17
CA LEU A 5 -41.79 -38.22 -25.80
C LEU A 5 -41.45 -37.22 -24.70
N ALA A 6 -40.36 -37.46 -23.98
CA ALA A 6 -39.77 -36.50 -23.05
C ALA A 6 -38.37 -36.95 -22.61
N VAL A 7 -37.40 -36.99 -23.52
CA VAL A 7 -35.98 -36.87 -23.12
C VAL A 7 -35.69 -35.38 -23.11
N SER A 8 -36.00 -34.79 -21.95
CA SER A 8 -35.87 -33.37 -21.65
C SER A 8 -34.43 -32.90 -21.75
N LEU A 9 -34.27 -31.75 -22.41
CA LEU A 9 -33.11 -30.85 -22.51
C LEU A 9 -32.54 -30.35 -21.14
N GLY A 10 -32.70 -31.10 -20.05
CA GLY A 10 -32.39 -30.65 -18.69
C GLY A 10 -30.90 -30.68 -18.30
N GLY A 11 -30.03 -31.31 -19.09
CA GLY A 11 -28.64 -31.55 -18.70
C GLY A 11 -27.71 -30.34 -18.80
N VAL A 12 -28.01 -29.36 -19.67
CA VAL A 12 -27.05 -28.27 -19.99
C VAL A 12 -27.30 -27.00 -19.14
N ALA A 13 -28.48 -26.86 -18.53
CA ALA A 13 -28.81 -25.68 -17.72
C ALA A 13 -28.16 -25.67 -16.32
N GLY A 14 -27.77 -26.84 -15.79
CA GLY A 14 -27.22 -26.96 -14.44
C GLY A 14 -25.76 -26.53 -14.27
N VAL A 15 -24.95 -26.57 -15.35
CA VAL A 15 -23.49 -26.36 -15.26
C VAL A 15 -23.11 -24.87 -15.33
N SER A 16 -24.01 -23.99 -15.79
CA SER A 16 -23.74 -22.55 -15.95
C SER A 16 -23.95 -21.71 -14.68
N LEU A 17 -24.35 -22.33 -13.55
CA LEU A 17 -24.55 -21.64 -12.27
C LEU A 17 -23.30 -21.60 -11.39
N LEU A 18 -22.19 -22.22 -11.80
CA LEU A 18 -20.85 -21.87 -11.29
C LEU A 18 -20.41 -20.57 -11.97
N LYS A 19 -21.19 -19.51 -11.73
CA LYS A 19 -20.92 -18.16 -12.16
C LYS A 19 -19.62 -17.76 -11.49
N SER A 20 -18.53 -17.75 -12.27
CA SER A 20 -17.24 -17.18 -11.90
C SER A 20 -17.48 -15.84 -11.23
N THR A 21 -17.37 -15.80 -9.90
CA THR A 21 -17.28 -14.54 -9.18
C THR A 21 -15.90 -13.99 -9.52
N SER A 22 -15.79 -13.25 -10.62
CA SER A 22 -14.59 -12.46 -10.88
C SER A 22 -14.44 -11.54 -9.68
N LYS A 23 -13.45 -11.80 -8.82
CA LYS A 23 -13.18 -10.92 -7.69
C LYS A 23 -12.93 -9.53 -8.25
N ASP A 24 -13.61 -8.52 -7.71
CA ASP A 24 -13.34 -7.15 -8.08
C ASP A 24 -11.86 -6.87 -7.85
N LEU A 25 -11.19 -6.34 -8.88
CA LEU A 25 -9.77 -6.03 -8.81
C LEU A 25 -9.58 -4.54 -8.58
N VAL A 26 -8.57 -4.21 -7.79
CA VAL A 26 -8.12 -2.84 -7.53
C VAL A 26 -6.64 -2.72 -7.79
N TRP A 27 -6.18 -1.50 -8.06
CA TRP A 27 -4.75 -1.22 -8.14
C TRP A 27 -4.11 -1.24 -6.76
N GLN A 28 -2.96 -1.88 -6.66
CA GLN A 28 -2.09 -1.80 -5.49
C GLN A 28 -0.63 -1.73 -5.91
N ILE A 29 0.19 -1.09 -5.08
CA ILE A 29 1.64 -1.06 -5.19
C ILE A 29 2.29 -2.16 -4.34
N ASP A 30 3.16 -2.96 -4.95
CA ASP A 30 4.07 -3.89 -4.29
C ASP A 30 5.23 -3.11 -3.65
N PRO A 31 5.32 -3.07 -2.31
CA PRO A 31 6.32 -2.27 -1.61
C PRO A 31 7.72 -2.93 -1.63
N PHE A 32 7.86 -4.16 -2.13
CA PHE A 32 9.16 -4.81 -2.36
C PHE A 32 9.70 -4.57 -3.76
N LYS A 33 8.85 -4.19 -4.73
CA LYS A 33 9.28 -3.73 -6.06
C LYS A 33 9.52 -2.23 -6.12
N CYS A 34 8.78 -1.44 -5.34
CA CYS A 34 8.89 0.02 -5.34
C CYS A 34 10.35 0.50 -5.15
N VAL A 35 10.82 1.37 -6.05
CA VAL A 35 12.16 2.00 -6.02
C VAL A 35 12.11 3.47 -5.57
N GLN A 36 11.03 3.89 -4.92
CA GLN A 36 10.85 5.23 -4.35
C GLN A 36 11.07 6.41 -5.33
N CYS A 37 10.72 6.22 -6.61
CA CYS A 37 10.97 7.19 -7.68
C CYS A 37 10.21 8.53 -7.59
N GLY A 38 9.30 8.71 -6.63
CA GLY A 38 8.54 9.96 -6.45
C GLY A 38 7.31 10.14 -7.36
N ARG A 39 7.25 9.47 -8.52
CA ARG A 39 6.16 9.61 -9.53
C ARG A 39 4.74 9.38 -9.02
N CYS A 40 4.57 8.67 -7.91
CA CYS A 40 3.26 8.48 -7.27
C CYS A 40 2.61 9.81 -6.86
N ALA A 41 3.41 10.84 -6.54
CA ALA A 41 2.92 12.16 -6.20
C ALA A 41 2.49 12.98 -7.42
N ASP A 42 3.19 12.82 -8.54
CA ASP A 42 3.04 13.70 -9.71
C ASP A 42 2.05 13.16 -10.74
N GLU A 43 1.94 11.83 -10.84
CA GLU A 43 1.23 11.17 -11.95
C GLU A 43 -0.18 10.73 -11.57
N CYS A 44 -0.56 10.80 -10.29
CA CYS A 44 -1.91 10.44 -9.87
C CYS A 44 -2.92 11.49 -10.36
N VAL A 45 -4.02 11.03 -10.94
CA VAL A 45 -5.13 11.92 -11.35
C VAL A 45 -5.91 12.50 -10.17
N MET A 46 -5.66 12.02 -8.95
CA MET A 46 -6.25 12.53 -7.71
C MET A 46 -5.30 13.51 -7.05
N THR A 47 -5.84 14.61 -6.52
CA THR A 47 -5.09 15.63 -5.78
C THR A 47 -5.69 15.81 -4.38
N PRO A 48 -4.94 15.52 -3.29
CA PRO A 48 -3.64 14.84 -3.26
C PRO A 48 -3.69 13.41 -3.81
N SER A 49 -2.54 12.85 -4.19
CA SER A 49 -2.44 11.48 -4.72
C SER A 49 -3.14 10.45 -3.84
N ALA A 50 -3.84 9.49 -4.46
CA ALA A 50 -4.42 8.35 -3.75
C ALA A 50 -3.36 7.36 -3.22
N VAL A 51 -2.10 7.51 -3.58
CA VAL A 51 -0.99 6.73 -3.02
C VAL A 51 -0.47 7.44 -1.77
N LYS A 52 -0.50 6.77 -0.63
CA LYS A 52 -0.06 7.31 0.66
C LYS A 52 1.10 6.50 1.24
N CYS A 53 1.89 7.15 2.07
CA CYS A 53 2.78 6.44 2.98
C CYS A 53 1.96 5.71 4.03
N VAL A 54 2.29 4.47 4.32
CA VAL A 54 1.73 3.65 5.40
C VAL A 54 2.87 3.21 6.31
N HIS A 55 2.56 3.19 7.60
CA HIS A 55 3.48 2.77 8.64
C HIS A 55 3.16 1.34 9.08
N ALA A 56 4.07 0.41 8.82
CA ALA A 56 4.06 -0.92 9.43
C ALA A 56 4.64 -0.84 10.85
N TYR A 57 3.77 -0.57 11.83
CA TYR A 57 4.15 -0.42 13.24
C TYR A 57 4.92 -1.63 13.79
N ASP A 58 4.51 -2.85 13.45
CA ASP A 58 5.15 -4.10 13.88
C ASP A 58 6.61 -4.26 13.38
N LEU A 59 7.01 -3.50 12.36
CA LEU A 59 8.37 -3.51 11.80
C LEU A 59 9.22 -2.33 12.30
N CYS A 60 8.59 -1.32 12.89
CA CYS A 60 9.26 -0.06 13.22
C CYS A 60 10.14 -0.19 14.46
N GLY A 61 11.34 0.42 14.40
CA GLY A 61 12.24 0.51 15.54
C GLY A 61 11.98 1.71 16.46
N TYR A 62 11.01 2.58 16.13
CA TYR A 62 10.67 3.80 16.89
C TYR A 62 11.88 4.69 17.22
N CYS A 63 12.86 4.77 16.32
CA CYS A 63 14.14 5.44 16.58
C CYS A 63 13.99 6.95 16.79
N ASP A 64 14.67 7.55 17.77
CA ASP A 64 14.85 9.02 17.86
C ASP A 64 15.48 9.60 16.57
N LEU A 65 16.54 8.95 16.06
CA LEU A 65 17.14 9.23 14.76
C LEU A 65 16.47 8.40 13.67
N CYS A 66 15.31 8.85 13.18
CA CYS A 66 14.59 8.18 12.10
C CYS A 66 14.95 8.77 10.73
N GLY A 67 15.63 7.97 9.89
CA GLY A 67 15.95 8.36 8.50
C GLY A 67 14.71 8.59 7.62
N GLY A 68 13.54 8.08 8.01
CA GLY A 68 12.27 8.37 7.32
C GLY A 68 11.64 9.71 7.71
N TYR A 69 12.10 10.34 8.79
CA TYR A 69 11.54 11.60 9.31
C TYR A 69 12.51 12.76 9.19
N LEU A 70 13.79 12.55 9.52
CA LEU A 70 14.82 13.59 9.51
C LEU A 70 15.56 13.64 8.17
N LYS A 71 15.95 14.84 7.73
CA LYS A 71 16.89 14.97 6.61
C LYS A 71 18.28 14.47 7.02
N PRO A 72 19.08 13.94 6.08
CA PRO A 72 20.45 13.51 6.36
C PRO A 72 21.35 14.61 6.95
N ASP A 73 21.09 15.87 6.61
CA ASP A 73 21.83 17.07 7.03
C ASP A 73 21.13 17.87 8.13
N ALA A 74 20.13 17.29 8.80
CA ALA A 74 19.43 17.95 9.91
C ALA A 74 20.42 18.33 11.03
N ASN A 75 20.37 19.60 11.46
CA ASN A 75 21.27 20.11 12.49
C ASN A 75 20.84 19.72 13.92
N ALA A 76 19.60 19.26 14.08
CA ALA A 76 19.04 18.81 15.34
C ALA A 76 17.93 17.76 15.11
N ARG A 77 17.65 16.95 16.13
CA ARG A 77 16.58 15.94 16.12
C ARG A 77 15.27 16.53 16.65
N THR A 78 14.82 17.62 16.05
CA THR A 78 13.59 18.34 16.46
C THR A 78 12.50 18.20 15.40
N THR A 79 11.29 18.67 15.72
CA THR A 79 10.16 18.72 14.79
C THR A 79 10.13 19.99 13.94
N ALA A 80 11.20 20.79 13.96
CA ALA A 80 11.32 22.00 13.15
C ALA A 80 11.35 21.66 11.65
N ALA A 81 10.76 22.51 10.81
CA ALA A 81 10.52 22.23 9.40
C ALA A 81 11.81 21.98 8.61
N GLU A 82 12.88 22.68 8.96
CA GLU A 82 14.21 22.54 8.37
C GLU A 82 14.80 21.13 8.57
N ASN A 83 14.43 20.44 9.65
CA ASN A 83 14.89 19.10 9.97
C ASN A 83 14.05 18.00 9.33
N GLN A 84 12.81 18.30 8.91
CA GLN A 84 11.87 17.29 8.40
C GLN A 84 12.14 16.92 6.93
N LEU A 85 12.22 15.62 6.65
CA LEU A 85 12.37 15.06 5.31
C LEU A 85 11.09 15.17 4.47
N CYS A 86 9.92 15.11 5.12
CA CYS A 86 8.63 15.19 4.45
C CYS A 86 8.35 16.64 3.99
N PRO A 87 8.17 16.90 2.68
CA PRO A 87 7.99 18.27 2.18
C PRO A 87 6.65 18.91 2.59
N THR A 88 5.67 18.11 2.98
CA THR A 88 4.33 18.56 3.37
C THR A 88 4.07 18.41 4.87
N ALA A 89 5.11 18.09 5.67
CA ALA A 89 4.99 17.81 7.10
C ALA A 89 3.92 16.75 7.44
N ALA A 90 3.72 15.78 6.54
CA ALA A 90 2.71 14.72 6.68
C ALA A 90 3.06 13.63 7.71
N ILE A 91 4.16 13.77 8.46
CA ILE A 91 4.57 12.82 9.48
C ILE A 91 4.63 13.57 10.80
N LYS A 92 3.86 13.12 11.78
CA LYS A 92 3.89 13.65 13.14
C LYS A 92 4.79 12.76 13.97
N ARG A 93 5.75 13.37 14.65
CA ARG A 93 6.65 12.68 15.58
C ARG A 93 6.16 12.89 17.00
N GLN A 94 5.90 11.79 17.71
CA GLN A 94 5.39 11.80 19.08
C GLN A 94 6.40 11.12 20.01
N TYR A 95 6.68 11.75 21.14
CA TYR A 95 7.53 11.15 22.16
C TYR A 95 6.75 10.06 22.90
N ILE A 96 7.37 8.88 23.07
CA ILE A 96 6.81 7.79 23.89
C ILE A 96 7.55 7.76 25.21
N GLU A 97 8.83 7.37 25.15
CA GLU A 97 9.78 7.27 26.27
C GLU A 97 11.19 7.38 25.71
N GLU A 98 12.23 7.48 26.53
CA GLU A 98 13.60 7.48 26.00
C GLU A 98 14.04 6.05 25.62
N PRO A 99 14.61 5.79 24.42
CA PRO A 99 14.92 6.68 23.29
C PRO A 99 13.88 6.64 22.14
N TYR A 100 12.64 6.27 22.43
CA TYR A 100 11.60 5.91 21.46
C TYR A 100 10.63 7.05 21.09
N PHE A 101 10.39 7.15 19.78
CA PHE A 101 9.43 8.07 19.20
C PHE A 101 8.53 7.37 18.19
N GLU A 102 7.24 7.67 18.24
CA GLU A 102 6.25 7.22 17.27
C GLU A 102 6.15 8.20 16.10
N TYR A 103 5.86 7.64 14.92
CA TYR A 103 5.69 8.37 13.68
C TYR A 103 4.31 8.10 13.11
N VAL A 104 3.43 9.09 13.17
CA VAL A 104 2.05 8.97 12.68
C VAL A 104 1.93 9.69 11.34
N ILE A 105 1.39 9.00 10.33
CA ILE A 105 1.18 9.59 9.00
C ILE A 105 -0.14 10.36 8.98
N ASP A 106 -0.09 11.64 8.62
CA ASP A 106 -1.26 12.43 8.28
C ASP A 106 -1.55 12.29 6.78
N GLU A 107 -2.50 11.42 6.45
CA GLU A 107 -2.83 11.10 5.05
C GLU A 107 -3.41 12.27 4.26
N SER A 108 -3.99 13.26 4.95
CA SER A 108 -4.52 14.47 4.31
C SER A 108 -3.41 15.34 3.71
N LEU A 109 -2.23 15.32 4.32
CA LEU A 109 -1.03 16.05 3.87
C LEU A 109 -0.11 15.18 3.02
N CYS A 110 -0.20 13.86 3.13
CA CYS A 110 0.68 12.95 2.42
C CYS A 110 0.37 12.94 0.91
N ILE A 111 1.36 13.29 0.10
CA ILE A 111 1.25 13.31 -1.37
C ILE A 111 1.83 12.05 -2.03
N GLY A 112 2.36 11.08 -1.27
CA GLY A 112 2.92 9.85 -1.85
C GLY A 112 4.29 9.99 -2.51
N CYS A 113 5.08 11.01 -2.19
CA CYS A 113 6.39 11.28 -2.82
C CYS A 113 7.52 10.30 -2.49
N ALA A 114 7.28 9.30 -1.64
CA ALA A 114 8.24 8.25 -1.23
C ALA A 114 9.54 8.70 -0.52
N LYS A 115 9.78 9.99 -0.26
CA LYS A 115 11.03 10.43 0.41
C LYS A 115 11.25 9.78 1.78
N CYS A 116 10.21 9.73 2.61
CA CYS A 116 10.25 9.06 3.90
C CYS A 116 10.44 7.53 3.78
N VAL A 117 9.88 6.93 2.73
CA VAL A 117 10.05 5.50 2.42
C VAL A 117 11.50 5.20 2.05
N ALA A 118 12.12 6.05 1.23
CA ALA A 118 13.53 5.91 0.85
C ALA A 118 14.43 5.99 2.08
N GLY A 119 14.28 7.05 2.89
CA GLY A 119 15.08 7.22 4.10
C GLY A 119 14.89 6.10 5.14
N CYS A 120 13.66 5.64 5.35
CA CYS A 120 13.38 4.50 6.24
C CYS A 120 13.95 3.18 5.71
N THR A 121 13.99 2.99 4.40
CA THR A 121 14.56 1.78 3.78
C THR A 121 16.09 1.80 3.80
N SER A 122 16.72 2.96 3.61
CA SER A 122 18.19 3.08 3.58
C SER A 122 18.82 3.04 4.97
N PHE A 123 18.15 3.57 5.99
CA PHE A 123 18.75 3.79 7.32
C PHE A 123 17.92 3.21 8.48
N GLY A 124 16.86 2.46 8.18
CA GLY A 124 16.01 1.84 9.19
C GLY A 124 15.52 0.47 8.72
N ASN A 125 14.41 0.03 9.30
CA ASN A 125 13.87 -1.31 9.06
C ASN A 125 12.95 -1.37 7.83
N GLY A 126 12.75 -0.26 7.10
CA GLY A 126 11.82 -0.19 5.98
C GLY A 126 10.34 -0.33 6.39
N SER A 127 9.98 0.12 7.60
CA SER A 127 8.59 0.11 8.12
C SER A 127 7.67 1.07 7.38
N LEU A 128 8.21 2.17 6.83
CA LEU A 128 7.47 3.07 5.95
C LEU A 128 7.48 2.55 4.52
N HIS A 129 6.32 2.47 3.88
CA HIS A 129 6.17 2.09 2.48
C HIS A 129 4.92 2.73 1.87
N LEU A 130 4.79 2.74 0.55
CA LEU A 130 3.61 3.28 -0.11
C LEU A 130 2.53 2.21 -0.25
N GLN A 131 1.27 2.63 -0.15
CA GLN A 131 0.08 1.85 -0.52
C GLN A 131 -0.95 2.74 -1.23
N VAL A 132 -1.77 2.15 -2.09
CA VAL A 132 -2.93 2.80 -2.72
C VAL A 132 -4.08 2.80 -1.71
N ARG A 133 -4.64 3.97 -1.43
CA ARG A 133 -5.82 4.15 -0.58
C ARG A 133 -7.09 4.03 -1.41
N HIS A 134 -7.80 2.91 -1.28
CA HIS A 134 -8.97 2.59 -2.13
C HIS A 134 -10.20 3.46 -1.84
N ASP A 135 -10.24 4.12 -0.69
CA ASP A 135 -11.21 5.18 -0.37
C ASP A 135 -11.00 6.45 -1.21
N GLN A 136 -9.79 6.69 -1.70
CA GLN A 136 -9.45 7.84 -2.55
C GLN A 136 -9.27 7.44 -4.02
N CYS A 137 -8.74 6.26 -4.28
CA CYS A 137 -8.47 5.76 -5.62
C CYS A 137 -9.78 5.50 -6.38
N LYS A 138 -9.91 6.07 -7.58
CA LYS A 138 -11.06 5.83 -8.47
C LYS A 138 -10.95 4.55 -9.30
N ASN A 139 -9.96 3.70 -9.00
CA ASN A 139 -9.72 2.44 -9.69
C ASN A 139 -9.72 2.56 -11.22
N CYS A 140 -9.00 3.55 -11.76
CA CYS A 140 -8.91 3.82 -13.20
C CYS A 140 -8.58 2.53 -13.98
N ASN A 141 -9.23 2.29 -15.13
CA ASN A 141 -8.95 1.10 -15.94
C ASN A 141 -7.49 1.02 -16.39
N ASP A 142 -6.88 2.18 -16.66
CA ASP A 142 -5.46 2.34 -16.91
C ASP A 142 -4.88 3.34 -15.90
N CYS A 143 -4.06 2.86 -14.96
CA CYS A 143 -3.50 3.72 -13.92
C CYS A 143 -2.33 4.52 -14.49
N SER A 144 -2.46 5.84 -14.49
CA SER A 144 -1.42 6.78 -14.95
C SER A 144 -0.07 6.54 -14.27
N ILE A 145 -0.07 6.26 -12.96
CA ILE A 145 1.15 5.95 -12.20
C ILE A 145 1.75 4.61 -12.65
N ALA A 146 0.92 3.58 -12.84
CA ALA A 146 1.39 2.26 -13.24
C ALA A 146 2.11 2.30 -14.59
N ARG A 147 1.55 3.04 -15.57
CA ARG A 147 2.12 3.23 -16.91
C ARG A 147 3.55 3.78 -16.92
N VAL A 148 3.91 4.59 -15.91
CA VAL A 148 5.20 5.29 -15.84
C VAL A 148 6.05 4.82 -14.65
N CYS A 149 5.63 3.78 -13.94
CA CYS A 149 6.38 3.24 -12.80
C CYS A 149 7.64 2.52 -13.31
N PRO A 150 8.85 3.01 -13.01
CA PRO A 150 10.09 2.41 -13.55
C PRO A 150 10.40 1.03 -12.99
N ALA A 151 9.70 0.60 -11.92
CA ALA A 151 9.93 -0.66 -11.25
C ALA A 151 8.81 -1.68 -11.45
N ASP A 152 7.82 -1.36 -12.29
CA ASP A 152 6.64 -2.21 -12.51
C ASP A 152 6.02 -2.70 -11.17
N ALA A 153 5.90 -1.77 -10.23
CA ALA A 153 5.49 -2.06 -8.86
C ALA A 153 3.96 -2.11 -8.70
N PHE A 154 3.19 -1.65 -9.68
CA PHE A 154 1.74 -1.61 -9.60
C PHE A 154 1.13 -2.87 -10.22
N GLN A 155 0.18 -3.47 -9.51
CA GLN A 155 -0.53 -4.66 -9.96
C GLN A 155 -2.01 -4.61 -9.60
N ARG A 156 -2.80 -5.44 -10.27
CA ARG A 156 -4.20 -5.67 -9.96
C ARG A 156 -4.29 -6.75 -8.88
N VAL A 157 -4.95 -6.44 -7.77
CA VAL A 157 -5.15 -7.36 -6.64
C VAL A 157 -6.63 -7.48 -6.30
N PRO A 158 -7.08 -8.60 -5.70
CA PRO A 158 -8.44 -8.74 -5.21
C PRO A 158 -8.81 -7.66 -4.18
N ALA A 159 -9.99 -7.05 -4.33
CA ALA A 159 -10.47 -5.98 -3.47
C ALA A 159 -10.78 -6.43 -2.02
N ASP A 160 -10.98 -7.74 -1.80
CA ASP A 160 -11.19 -8.34 -0.48
C ASP A 160 -9.89 -8.43 0.35
N THR A 161 -8.74 -8.51 -0.31
CA THR A 161 -7.41 -8.54 0.35
C THR A 161 -6.40 -7.69 -0.40
N PRO A 162 -6.58 -6.36 -0.49
CA PRO A 162 -5.83 -5.55 -1.43
C PRO A 162 -4.53 -4.98 -0.85
N TYR A 163 -4.36 -4.97 0.47
CA TYR A 163 -3.21 -4.32 1.12
C TYR A 163 -2.03 -5.27 1.29
N MET A 164 -0.84 -4.75 0.99
CA MET A 164 0.43 -5.42 1.13
C MET A 164 1.26 -4.66 2.16
N ILE A 165 0.98 -4.89 3.45
CA ILE A 165 1.66 -4.20 4.57
C ILE A 165 2.90 -4.97 5.04
N LYS A 166 4.09 -4.38 4.87
CA LYS A 166 5.35 -5.03 5.28
C LYS A 166 5.27 -5.48 6.75
N GLY A 167 5.76 -6.68 7.05
CA GLY A 167 5.66 -7.30 8.39
C GLY A 167 4.54 -8.34 8.50
N GLY A 168 3.37 -8.07 7.91
CA GLY A 168 2.25 -9.02 7.82
C GLY A 168 2.38 -10.02 6.67
N PHE A 169 3.07 -9.64 5.59
CA PHE A 169 3.42 -10.51 4.47
C PHE A 169 4.93 -10.45 4.17
N THR A 170 5.49 -11.59 3.74
CA THR A 170 6.91 -11.72 3.36
C THR A 170 7.08 -11.75 1.84
N LYS A 171 8.26 -11.37 1.35
CA LYS A 171 8.65 -11.52 -0.06
C LYS A 171 8.72 -13.03 -0.37
N GLY A 172 7.70 -13.55 -1.06
CA GLY A 172 7.53 -15.00 -1.30
C GLY A 172 6.13 -15.55 -1.01
N GLY A 173 5.20 -14.71 -0.53
CA GLY A 173 3.77 -15.01 -0.59
C GLY A 173 3.27 -16.03 0.42
N THR A 174 3.32 -15.69 1.70
CA THR A 174 2.28 -16.14 2.64
C THR A 174 1.93 -14.98 3.56
N ASN A 175 0.69 -14.51 3.44
CA ASN A 175 0.14 -13.51 4.35
C ASN A 175 -0.12 -14.21 5.69
N LYS A 176 0.52 -13.78 6.79
CA LYS A 176 0.38 -14.43 8.10
C LYS A 176 -1.07 -14.42 8.61
N ASP A 177 -1.91 -13.52 8.08
CA ASP A 177 -3.32 -13.39 8.44
C ASP A 177 -4.18 -14.59 8.01
N ASN A 178 -3.74 -15.38 7.02
CA ASN A 178 -4.41 -16.63 6.64
C ASN A 178 -4.15 -17.78 7.64
N LEU A 179 -3.22 -17.63 8.58
CA LEU A 179 -2.89 -18.67 9.57
C LEU A 179 -3.78 -18.63 10.83
N LYS A 180 -4.64 -17.60 10.98
CA LYS A 180 -5.55 -17.46 12.13
C LYS A 180 -6.99 -17.92 11.85
N LYS A 181 -7.25 -18.55 10.71
CA LYS A 181 -8.57 -19.12 10.34
C LYS A 181 -8.49 -20.62 10.01
N GLY A 182 -7.66 -21.36 10.75
CA GLY A 182 -7.63 -22.83 10.76
C GLY A 182 -8.19 -23.36 12.05
#